data_AF-A0A357AWV5-F1
#
_entry.id   AF-A0A357AWV5-F1
#
_cell.length_a   1.000
_cell.length_b   1.000
_cell.length_c   1.000
_cell.angle_alpha   90.00
_cell.angle_beta   90.00
_cell.angle_gamma   90.00
#
_symmetry.space_group_name_H-M   'P 1'
#
loop_
_entity.id
_entity.type
_entity.pdbx_description
1 polymer ?
#
loop_
_entity_poly.entity_id
_entity_poly.type
_entity_poly.pdbx_seq_one_letter_code
_entity_poly.pdbx_strand_id
1 'polypeptide(L)'
;MPEADAHSEAQAQASAQPQDQAQRIAAYADKLSQLKARSALREVMERELLLEFIRANRGTINEYPLLETQQNTIINLLCQRSGDHPAYEYVRKLTGSFIALLAHYSRAKEGTEAERTEQLRVQLDNTEALLIKCLQGVVYALGLITDNFEELVLRHFGAQGLDKYNGLIQQMELDQNFWRAFIERFVASQVKAAYEDIQANERYSLTREGQQLFIRYAFDDILARLNPTSAKIEKTRIQTAFERSATDPEGQKTQKVVLSCLNKGLSFMPEGVLSRADVEFIGRIVCIDEATRELRDRYLEHLWASRNRAEEAGGEAPAEAPAMDPKALQFLVDQAVAEGVGAVIAVGVTRENFAQALNAFAPAATESIKALMGAFDFDSLERVLFYLLENQFLHLLRDLAAPEGGKLLVRSLRLRRTPQQGVEELFAKGLTKIRKAKIWTQDPARPDMLVFRQRTGRELAATLTLLQMEETLSLAVLALWEAAGLKIEAVAQVDLEMVSRTTTNMRVRLAEILGRFGIHPGRKEPAAEPAAEPEAGGENPA
;
A
#
# COMPACT_ATOMS: atom_id res chain seq x y z
N MET A 1 -10.86 -7.18 -41.05
CA MET A 1 -10.31 -8.54 -40.91
C MET A 1 -10.32 -8.88 -39.43
N PRO A 2 -11.33 -9.62 -38.92
CA PRO A 2 -11.49 -9.86 -37.48
C PRO A 2 -11.34 -11.34 -37.07
N GLU A 3 -10.68 -12.17 -37.86
CA GLU A 3 -10.59 -13.63 -37.60
C GLU A 3 -9.25 -14.08 -36.98
N ALA A 4 -8.26 -13.19 -36.85
CA ALA A 4 -6.95 -13.54 -36.28
C ALA A 4 -6.91 -13.46 -34.75
N ASP A 5 -7.64 -12.53 -34.12
CA ASP A 5 -7.64 -12.33 -32.67
C ASP A 5 -8.46 -13.41 -31.93
N ALA A 6 -9.55 -13.88 -32.54
CA ALA A 6 -10.39 -14.93 -31.95
C ALA A 6 -9.68 -16.29 -31.84
N HIS A 7 -8.73 -16.59 -32.74
CA HIS A 7 -7.94 -17.82 -32.67
C HIS A 7 -6.81 -17.76 -31.63
N SER A 8 -6.28 -16.57 -31.32
CA SER A 8 -5.28 -16.38 -30.26
C SER A 8 -5.93 -16.43 -28.87
N GLU A 9 -7.11 -15.84 -28.69
CA GLU A 9 -7.87 -15.92 -27.45
C GLU A 9 -8.40 -17.34 -27.18
N ALA A 10 -8.86 -18.05 -28.21
CA ALA A 10 -9.32 -19.43 -28.09
C ALA A 10 -8.17 -20.42 -27.77
N GLN A 11 -6.94 -20.18 -28.25
CA GLN A 11 -5.79 -21.02 -27.90
C GLN A 11 -5.23 -20.74 -26.50
N ALA A 12 -5.35 -19.50 -25.99
CA ALA A 12 -5.02 -19.19 -24.60
C ALA A 12 -6.05 -19.82 -23.63
N GLN A 13 -7.34 -19.76 -23.96
CA GLN A 13 -8.42 -20.35 -23.15
C GLN A 13 -8.47 -21.89 -23.20
N ALA A 14 -8.03 -22.53 -24.29
CA ALA A 14 -8.02 -23.99 -24.42
C ALA A 14 -7.02 -24.73 -23.51
N SER A 15 -6.11 -24.01 -22.83
CA SER A 15 -5.07 -24.63 -22.00
C SER A 15 -5.33 -24.54 -20.48
N ALA A 16 -6.47 -23.99 -20.06
CA ALA A 16 -6.79 -23.74 -18.64
C ALA A 16 -7.91 -24.63 -18.07
N GLN A 17 -8.19 -25.79 -18.67
CA GLN A 17 -9.03 -26.78 -17.99
C GLN A 17 -8.28 -27.36 -16.78
N PRO A 18 -8.91 -27.49 -15.61
CA PRO A 18 -8.31 -28.16 -14.46
C PRO A 18 -7.84 -29.55 -14.87
N GLN A 19 -6.53 -29.79 -14.78
CA GLN A 19 -5.99 -31.12 -15.06
C GLN A 19 -6.56 -32.12 -14.05
N ASP A 20 -6.95 -33.29 -14.54
CA ASP A 20 -7.37 -34.38 -13.67
C ASP A 20 -6.21 -34.77 -12.72
N GLN A 21 -6.55 -35.18 -11.51
CA GLN A 21 -5.59 -35.47 -10.43
C GLN A 21 -4.51 -36.47 -10.87
N ALA A 22 -4.91 -37.51 -11.61
CA ALA A 22 -3.99 -38.51 -12.14
C ALA A 22 -3.00 -37.90 -13.15
N GLN A 23 -3.44 -36.92 -13.95
CA GLN A 23 -2.60 -36.22 -14.93
C GLN A 23 -1.57 -35.32 -14.24
N ARG A 24 -1.99 -34.60 -13.18
CA ARG A 24 -1.07 -33.76 -12.40
C ARG A 24 0.04 -34.57 -11.75
N ILE A 25 -0.32 -35.67 -11.07
CA ILE A 25 0.66 -36.56 -10.42
C ILE A 25 1.63 -37.15 -11.46
N ALA A 26 1.13 -37.54 -12.64
CA ALA A 26 1.99 -38.02 -13.73
C ALA A 26 2.97 -36.95 -14.21
N ALA A 27 2.50 -35.71 -14.44
CA ALA A 27 3.36 -34.60 -14.86
C ALA A 27 4.49 -34.33 -13.85
N TYR A 28 4.17 -34.35 -12.55
CA TYR A 28 5.20 -34.18 -11.51
C TYR A 28 6.20 -35.34 -11.50
N ALA A 29 5.73 -36.59 -11.62
CA ALA A 29 6.58 -37.77 -11.62
C ALA A 29 7.53 -37.77 -12.82
N ASP A 30 7.02 -37.41 -14.00
CA ASP A 30 7.79 -37.28 -15.24
C ASP A 30 8.86 -36.20 -15.08
N LYS A 31 8.49 -35.00 -14.60
CA LYS A 31 9.45 -33.93 -14.32
C LYS A 31 10.52 -34.36 -13.31
N LEU A 32 10.13 -35.03 -12.22
CA LEU A 32 11.06 -35.53 -11.21
C LEU A 32 12.03 -36.56 -11.79
N SER A 33 11.56 -37.44 -12.68
CA SER A 33 12.41 -38.43 -13.35
C SER A 33 13.47 -37.77 -14.25
N GLN A 34 13.08 -36.77 -15.04
CA GLN A 34 13.98 -35.99 -15.89
C GLN A 34 15.05 -35.25 -15.07
N LEU A 35 14.65 -34.67 -13.94
CA LEU A 35 15.55 -33.98 -13.03
C LEU A 35 16.58 -34.91 -12.39
N LYS A 36 16.17 -36.12 -12.01
CA LYS A 36 17.08 -37.15 -11.47
C LYS A 36 18.04 -37.68 -12.54
N ALA A 37 17.55 -37.89 -13.76
CA ALA A 37 18.36 -38.39 -14.87
C ALA A 37 19.53 -37.45 -15.21
N ARG A 38 19.33 -36.13 -15.08
CA ARG A 38 20.39 -35.11 -15.28
C ARG A 38 21.21 -34.78 -14.02
N SER A 39 21.04 -35.54 -12.93
CA SER A 39 21.70 -35.30 -11.64
C SER A 39 21.57 -33.85 -11.13
N ALA A 40 20.37 -33.27 -11.27
CA ALA A 40 20.14 -31.90 -10.83
C ALA A 40 20.40 -31.73 -9.32
N LEU A 41 20.97 -30.58 -8.93
CA LEU A 41 21.12 -30.21 -7.53
C LEU A 41 19.75 -30.10 -6.84
N ARG A 42 19.71 -30.32 -5.52
CA ARG A 42 18.47 -30.29 -4.73
C ARG A 42 17.68 -29.00 -4.92
N GLU A 43 18.34 -27.84 -4.88
CA GLU A 43 17.69 -26.54 -5.04
C GLU A 43 17.08 -26.37 -6.45
N VAL A 44 17.78 -26.86 -7.48
CA VAL A 44 17.29 -26.87 -8.86
C VAL A 44 16.09 -27.81 -8.98
N MET A 45 16.14 -28.97 -8.32
CA MET A 45 15.01 -29.90 -8.28
C MET A 45 13.78 -29.28 -7.63
N GLU A 46 13.94 -28.67 -6.46
CA GLU A 46 12.84 -28.01 -5.73
C GLU A 46 12.22 -26.89 -6.57
N ARG A 47 13.05 -26.02 -7.17
CA ARG A 47 12.58 -24.93 -8.04
C ARG A 47 11.82 -25.46 -9.25
N GLU A 48 12.41 -26.38 -9.99
CA GLU A 48 11.83 -26.89 -11.24
C GLU A 48 10.56 -27.70 -11.02
N LEU A 49 10.47 -28.42 -9.90
CA LEU A 49 9.23 -29.14 -9.55
C LEU A 49 8.15 -28.17 -9.07
N LEU A 50 8.49 -27.12 -8.31
CA LEU A 50 7.53 -26.07 -7.95
C LEU A 50 6.99 -25.34 -9.18
N LEU A 51 7.82 -25.09 -10.21
CA LEU A 51 7.35 -24.53 -11.47
C LEU A 51 6.34 -25.44 -12.17
N GLU A 52 6.60 -26.75 -12.21
CA GLU A 52 5.68 -27.72 -12.80
C GLU A 52 4.38 -27.82 -11.99
N PHE A 53 4.49 -27.80 -10.66
CA PHE A 53 3.37 -27.74 -9.73
C PHE A 53 2.47 -26.52 -9.98
N ILE A 54 3.04 -25.32 -10.14
CA ILE A 54 2.26 -24.10 -10.43
C ILE A 54 1.56 -24.23 -11.78
N ARG A 55 2.26 -24.73 -12.80
CA ARG A 55 1.68 -24.92 -14.15
C ARG A 55 0.49 -25.88 -14.15
N ALA A 56 0.60 -27.00 -13.44
CA ALA A 56 -0.45 -28.02 -13.36
C ALA A 56 -1.68 -27.55 -12.56
N ASN A 57 -1.50 -26.65 -11.58
CA ASN A 57 -2.55 -26.18 -10.68
C ASN A 57 -3.11 -24.79 -11.00
N ARG A 58 -2.62 -24.09 -12.03
CA ARG A 58 -3.08 -22.73 -12.37
C ARG A 58 -4.61 -22.60 -12.49
N GLY A 59 -5.28 -23.64 -13.00
CA GLY A 59 -6.74 -23.67 -13.17
C GLY A 59 -7.53 -24.00 -11.89
N THR A 60 -6.86 -24.43 -10.82
CA THR A 60 -7.50 -24.76 -9.52
C THR A 60 -7.28 -23.67 -8.47
N ILE A 61 -6.49 -22.65 -8.76
CA ILE A 61 -6.19 -21.54 -7.87
C ILE A 61 -7.19 -20.42 -8.15
N ASN A 62 -7.88 -19.97 -7.10
CA ASN A 62 -8.85 -18.90 -7.20
C ASN A 62 -8.14 -17.56 -7.46
N GLU A 63 -8.67 -16.71 -8.34
CA GLU A 63 -8.07 -15.41 -8.72
C GLU A 63 -6.67 -15.49 -9.32
N TYR A 64 -6.26 -16.65 -9.86
CA TYR A 64 -4.96 -16.74 -10.52
C TYR A 64 -4.91 -15.76 -11.70
N PRO A 65 -3.90 -14.87 -11.77
CA PRO A 65 -3.93 -13.76 -12.72
C PRO A 65 -3.80 -14.27 -14.16
N LEU A 66 -4.44 -13.55 -15.08
CA LEU A 66 -4.38 -13.85 -16.51
C LEU A 66 -3.10 -13.30 -17.16
N LEU A 67 -2.56 -12.20 -16.62
CA LEU A 67 -1.36 -11.54 -17.16
C LEU A 67 -0.09 -12.32 -16.85
N GLU A 68 0.71 -12.62 -17.87
CA GLU A 68 1.96 -13.38 -17.73
C GLU A 68 2.96 -12.71 -16.78
N THR A 69 3.04 -11.38 -16.78
CA THR A 69 3.91 -10.62 -15.85
C THR A 69 3.52 -10.83 -14.38
N GLN A 70 2.22 -10.88 -14.09
CA GLN A 70 1.72 -11.16 -12.74
C GLN A 70 1.92 -12.63 -12.37
N GLN A 71 1.73 -13.56 -13.32
CA GLN A 71 2.04 -14.98 -13.12
C GLN A 71 3.53 -15.18 -12.80
N ASN A 72 4.41 -14.53 -13.55
CA ASN A 72 5.85 -14.57 -13.33
C ASN A 72 6.25 -13.95 -11.98
N THR A 73 5.57 -12.89 -11.54
CA THR A 73 5.74 -12.33 -10.20
C THR A 73 5.43 -13.37 -9.13
N ILE A 74 4.28 -14.06 -9.21
CA ILE A 74 3.88 -15.11 -8.26
C ILE A 74 4.89 -16.26 -8.26
N ILE A 75 5.30 -16.69 -9.46
CA ILE A 75 6.31 -17.74 -9.64
C ILE A 75 7.61 -17.32 -8.97
N ASN A 76 8.07 -16.09 -9.18
CA ASN A 76 9.33 -15.61 -8.64
C ASN A 76 9.27 -15.50 -7.11
N LEU A 77 8.14 -15.08 -6.54
CA LEU A 77 7.96 -15.07 -5.08
C LEU A 77 8.08 -16.46 -4.45
N LEU A 78 7.61 -17.53 -5.08
CA LEU A 78 7.70 -18.88 -4.47
C LEU A 78 8.96 -19.65 -4.88
N CYS A 79 9.42 -19.47 -6.11
CA CYS A 79 10.49 -20.26 -6.73
C CYS A 79 11.85 -19.55 -6.69
N GLN A 80 11.89 -18.23 -6.85
CA GLN A 80 13.12 -17.45 -6.79
C GLN A 80 13.29 -16.92 -5.37
N ARG A 81 13.77 -17.82 -4.50
CA ARG A 81 14.02 -17.60 -3.07
C ARG A 81 15.27 -16.72 -2.85
N SER A 82 15.40 -15.62 -3.60
CA SER A 82 16.55 -14.72 -3.63
C SER A 82 16.71 -13.86 -2.36
N GLY A 83 15.79 -13.98 -1.40
CA GLY A 83 15.87 -13.34 -0.09
C GLY A 83 15.81 -14.34 1.06
N ASP A 84 16.47 -13.99 2.17
CA ASP A 84 16.48 -14.75 3.44
C ASP A 84 15.17 -14.57 4.23
N HIS A 85 14.02 -14.49 3.55
CA HIS A 85 12.74 -14.35 4.26
C HIS A 85 12.42 -15.64 5.04
N PRO A 86 12.25 -15.61 6.38
CA PRO A 86 12.15 -16.82 7.21
C PRO A 86 11.01 -17.77 6.82
N ALA A 87 9.89 -17.21 6.32
CA ALA A 87 8.74 -17.99 5.85
C ALA A 87 9.07 -18.99 4.72
N TYR A 88 10.16 -18.78 3.96
CA TYR A 88 10.59 -19.74 2.94
C TYR A 88 11.00 -21.10 3.51
N GLU A 89 11.37 -21.18 4.79
CA GLU A 89 11.69 -22.46 5.42
C GLU A 89 10.48 -23.41 5.43
N TYR A 90 9.28 -22.88 5.67
CA TYR A 90 8.04 -23.66 5.64
C TYR A 90 7.79 -24.23 4.24
N VAL A 91 7.87 -23.38 3.21
CA VAL A 91 7.68 -23.80 1.81
C VAL A 91 8.76 -24.81 1.39
N ARG A 92 10.02 -24.62 1.82
CA ARG A 92 11.13 -25.58 1.60
C ARG A 92 10.83 -26.95 2.19
N LYS A 93 10.42 -27.01 3.45
CA LYS A 93 10.05 -28.27 4.13
C LYS A 93 8.90 -28.96 3.40
N LEU A 94 7.86 -28.22 3.05
CA LEU A 94 6.69 -28.76 2.37
C LEU A 94 7.04 -29.28 0.96
N THR A 95 7.84 -28.52 0.20
CA THR A 95 8.35 -28.95 -1.12
C THR A 95 9.21 -30.20 -1.02
N GLY A 96 10.10 -30.27 -0.02
CA GLY A 96 10.93 -31.45 0.23
C GLY A 96 10.10 -32.69 0.55
N SER A 97 9.09 -32.55 1.40
CA SER A 97 8.13 -33.61 1.71
C SER A 97 7.36 -34.06 0.47
N PHE A 98 6.90 -33.11 -0.35
CA PHE A 98 6.22 -33.40 -1.62
C PHE A 98 7.08 -34.23 -2.58
N ILE A 99 8.34 -33.83 -2.79
CA ILE A 99 9.31 -34.57 -3.62
C ILE A 99 9.51 -35.99 -3.09
N ALA A 100 9.67 -36.14 -1.78
CA ALA A 100 9.87 -37.45 -1.15
C ALA A 100 8.64 -38.34 -1.34
N LEU A 101 7.45 -37.83 -1.03
CA LEU A 101 6.18 -38.55 -1.21
C LEU A 101 5.96 -38.96 -2.67
N LEU A 102 6.23 -38.06 -3.62
CA LEU A 102 6.12 -38.35 -5.04
C LEU A 102 7.06 -39.48 -5.48
N ALA A 103 8.30 -39.48 -4.98
CA ALA A 103 9.27 -40.54 -5.25
C ALA A 103 8.85 -41.89 -4.64
N HIS A 104 8.31 -41.88 -3.43
CA HIS A 104 7.82 -43.08 -2.76
C HIS A 104 6.56 -43.64 -3.44
N TYR A 105 5.62 -42.76 -3.81
CA TYR A 105 4.41 -43.11 -4.54
C TYR A 105 4.74 -43.74 -5.90
N SER A 106 5.65 -43.12 -6.67
CA SER A 106 6.05 -43.63 -7.99
C SER A 106 6.62 -45.06 -7.90
N ARG A 107 7.44 -45.34 -6.88
CA ARG A 107 7.98 -46.71 -6.63
C ARG A 107 6.91 -47.69 -6.15
N ALA A 108 6.01 -47.25 -5.27
CA ALA A 108 4.95 -48.11 -4.72
C ALA A 108 3.93 -48.52 -5.80
N LYS A 109 3.63 -47.62 -6.74
CA LYS A 109 2.75 -47.86 -7.89
C LYS A 109 3.23 -48.97 -8.83
N GLU A 110 4.55 -49.19 -8.91
CA GLU A 110 5.15 -50.28 -9.69
C GLU A 110 5.11 -51.64 -8.95
N GLY A 111 4.82 -51.64 -7.64
CA GLY A 111 4.73 -52.83 -6.80
C GLY A 111 3.30 -53.36 -6.62
N THR A 112 3.14 -54.33 -5.72
CA THR A 112 1.84 -55.00 -5.44
C THR A 112 1.14 -54.50 -4.16
N GLU A 113 1.69 -53.51 -3.44
CA GLU A 113 1.16 -52.99 -2.18
C GLU A 113 0.09 -51.90 -2.41
N ALA A 114 -1.14 -52.31 -2.72
CA ALA A 114 -2.25 -51.39 -3.02
C ALA A 114 -2.59 -50.44 -1.85
N GLU A 115 -2.63 -50.95 -0.61
CA GLU A 115 -2.99 -50.16 0.57
C GLU A 115 -1.97 -49.06 0.88
N ARG A 116 -0.68 -49.39 0.77
CA ARG A 116 0.41 -48.41 0.95
C ARG A 116 0.42 -47.35 -0.16
N THR A 117 0.14 -47.76 -1.40
CA THR A 117 0.05 -46.85 -2.54
C THR A 117 -1.07 -45.82 -2.32
N GLU A 118 -2.22 -46.27 -1.80
CA GLU A 118 -3.34 -45.40 -1.48
C GLU A 118 -3.03 -44.45 -0.32
N GLN A 119 -2.38 -44.93 0.74
CA GLN A 119 -1.93 -44.07 1.85
C GLN A 119 -0.95 -42.97 1.37
N LEU A 120 0.01 -43.33 0.51
CA LEU A 120 0.95 -42.38 -0.08
C LEU A 120 0.25 -41.38 -1.00
N ARG A 121 -0.79 -41.82 -1.73
CA ARG A 121 -1.63 -40.94 -2.56
C ARG A 121 -2.31 -39.88 -1.72
N VAL A 122 -3.00 -40.27 -0.64
CA VAL A 122 -3.69 -39.34 0.26
C VAL A 122 -2.71 -38.35 0.90
N GLN A 123 -1.52 -38.80 1.30
CA GLN A 123 -0.49 -37.90 1.84
C GLN A 123 0.05 -36.93 0.79
N LEU A 124 0.23 -37.39 -0.46
CA LEU A 124 0.64 -36.56 -1.57
C LEU A 124 -0.42 -35.49 -1.87
N ASP A 125 -1.70 -35.87 -1.90
CA ASP A 125 -2.84 -34.98 -2.14
C ASP A 125 -2.95 -33.91 -1.05
N ASN A 126 -2.82 -34.29 0.22
CA ASN A 126 -2.82 -33.34 1.33
C ASN A 126 -1.64 -32.37 1.23
N THR A 127 -0.45 -32.86 0.86
CA THR A 127 0.74 -32.02 0.68
C THR A 127 0.60 -31.09 -0.52
N GLU A 128 0.00 -31.57 -1.63
CA GLU A 128 -0.36 -30.76 -2.81
C GLU A 128 -1.30 -29.63 -2.39
N ALA A 129 -2.37 -29.94 -1.66
CA ALA A 129 -3.35 -28.96 -1.18
C ALA A 129 -2.71 -27.88 -0.29
N LEU A 130 -1.79 -28.24 0.61
CA LEU A 130 -1.05 -27.26 1.41
C LEU A 130 -0.16 -26.35 0.55
N LEU A 131 0.51 -26.89 -0.48
CA LEU A 131 1.28 -26.07 -1.42
C LEU A 131 0.37 -25.14 -2.23
N ILE A 132 -0.82 -25.61 -2.63
CA ILE A 132 -1.82 -24.79 -3.31
C ILE A 132 -2.24 -23.64 -2.39
N LYS A 133 -2.45 -23.89 -1.09
CA LYS A 133 -2.80 -22.84 -0.13
C LYS A 133 -1.68 -21.82 0.05
N CYS A 134 -0.41 -22.22 0.12
CA CYS A 134 0.71 -21.27 0.08
C CYS A 134 0.66 -20.37 -1.16
N LEU A 135 0.37 -20.95 -2.32
CA LEU A 135 0.25 -20.20 -3.57
C LEU A 135 -0.98 -19.29 -3.60
N GLN A 136 -2.11 -19.75 -3.07
CA GLN A 136 -3.34 -18.99 -2.94
C GLN A 136 -3.15 -17.75 -2.05
N GLY A 137 -2.41 -17.89 -0.95
CA GLY A 137 -2.07 -16.77 -0.07
C GLY A 137 -1.22 -15.70 -0.77
N VAL A 138 -0.30 -16.11 -1.64
CA VAL A 138 0.47 -15.17 -2.49
C VAL A 138 -0.46 -14.45 -3.47
N VAL A 139 -1.37 -15.18 -4.14
CA VAL A 139 -2.33 -14.62 -5.10
C VAL A 139 -3.24 -13.60 -4.44
N TYR A 140 -3.86 -13.92 -3.31
CA TYR A 140 -4.74 -12.98 -2.61
C TYR A 140 -4.00 -11.76 -2.07
N ALA A 141 -2.80 -11.94 -1.53
CA ALA A 141 -1.99 -10.83 -1.04
C ALA A 141 -1.59 -9.89 -2.18
N LEU A 142 -1.08 -10.42 -3.29
CA LEU A 142 -0.71 -9.60 -4.46
C LEU A 142 -1.92 -8.93 -5.09
N GLY A 143 -3.02 -9.66 -5.26
CA GLY A 143 -4.28 -9.11 -5.78
C GLY A 143 -4.76 -7.94 -4.92
N LEU A 144 -4.77 -8.09 -3.60
CA LEU A 144 -5.15 -7.00 -2.69
C LEU A 144 -4.20 -5.80 -2.80
N ILE A 145 -2.89 -6.04 -2.87
CA ILE A 145 -1.88 -4.98 -3.02
C ILE A 145 -2.12 -4.22 -4.33
N THR A 146 -2.26 -4.94 -5.46
CA THR A 146 -2.52 -4.32 -6.77
C THR A 146 -3.82 -3.54 -6.77
N ASP A 147 -4.91 -4.13 -6.26
CA ASP A 147 -6.23 -3.49 -6.21
C ASP A 147 -6.21 -2.21 -5.38
N ASN A 148 -5.50 -2.21 -4.24
CA ASN A 148 -5.36 -1.02 -3.40
C ASN A 148 -4.54 0.08 -4.10
N PHE A 149 -3.52 -0.28 -4.88
CA PHE A 149 -2.77 0.68 -5.71
C PHE A 149 -3.59 1.17 -6.90
N GLU A 150 -4.39 0.34 -7.55
CA GLU A 150 -5.34 0.74 -8.60
C GLU A 150 -6.33 1.76 -8.05
N GLU A 151 -6.93 1.47 -6.90
CA GLU A 151 -7.84 2.40 -6.22
C GLU A 151 -7.14 3.70 -5.85
N LEU A 152 -5.92 3.64 -5.30
CA LEU A 152 -5.12 4.82 -4.96
C LEU A 152 -4.88 5.67 -6.22
N VAL A 153 -4.50 5.02 -7.32
CA VAL A 153 -4.21 5.70 -8.59
C VAL A 153 -5.48 6.32 -9.16
N LEU A 154 -6.57 5.57 -9.21
CA LEU A 154 -7.85 6.06 -9.73
C LEU A 154 -8.38 7.21 -8.88
N ARG A 155 -8.27 7.12 -7.55
CA ARG A 155 -8.74 8.13 -6.60
C ARG A 155 -7.99 9.45 -6.70
N HIS A 156 -6.69 9.44 -6.99
CA HIS A 156 -5.87 10.66 -6.99
C HIS A 156 -5.42 11.14 -8.37
N PHE A 157 -5.40 10.28 -9.39
CA PHE A 157 -4.94 10.61 -10.74
C PHE A 157 -6.01 10.39 -11.82
N GLY A 158 -7.17 9.84 -11.45
CA GLY A 158 -8.28 9.59 -12.36
C GLY A 158 -8.00 8.48 -13.39
N ALA A 159 -8.90 8.33 -14.36
CA ALA A 159 -8.85 7.25 -15.35
C ALA A 159 -7.55 7.25 -16.17
N GLN A 160 -7.03 8.43 -16.54
CA GLN A 160 -5.75 8.54 -17.25
C GLN A 160 -4.56 8.06 -16.40
N GLY A 161 -4.65 8.19 -15.08
CA GLY A 161 -3.66 7.62 -14.17
C GLY A 161 -3.74 6.09 -14.17
N LEU A 162 -4.96 5.55 -14.13
CA LEU A 162 -5.21 4.12 -14.14
C LEU A 162 -4.67 3.45 -15.42
N ASP A 163 -4.88 4.05 -16.59
CA ASP A 163 -4.30 3.55 -17.86
C ASP A 163 -2.77 3.43 -17.79
N LYS A 164 -2.11 4.40 -17.16
CA LYS A 164 -0.66 4.40 -16.98
C LYS A 164 -0.21 3.31 -16.01
N TYR A 165 -0.98 3.06 -14.96
CA TYR A 165 -0.70 2.01 -13.98
C TYR A 165 -0.89 0.62 -14.60
N ASN A 166 -1.99 0.41 -15.32
CA ASN A 166 -2.25 -0.83 -16.06
C ASN A 166 -1.15 -1.13 -17.07
N GLY A 167 -0.65 -0.10 -17.76
CA GLY A 167 0.51 -0.23 -18.65
C GLY A 167 1.77 -0.70 -17.93
N LEU A 168 2.01 -0.28 -16.67
CA LEU A 168 3.14 -0.79 -15.88
C LEU A 168 2.94 -2.27 -15.51
N ILE A 169 1.75 -2.66 -15.05
CA ILE A 169 1.44 -4.06 -14.69
C ILE A 169 1.60 -4.99 -15.90
N GLN A 170 1.18 -4.55 -17.09
CA GLN A 170 1.29 -5.36 -18.31
C GLN A 170 2.73 -5.55 -18.79
N GLN A 171 3.64 -4.63 -18.46
CA GLN A 171 5.01 -4.60 -19.00
C GLN A 171 6.06 -5.09 -18.01
N MET A 172 5.77 -5.07 -16.71
CA MET A 172 6.75 -5.29 -15.66
C MET A 172 6.22 -6.26 -14.59
N GLU A 173 7.10 -7.10 -14.08
CA GLU A 173 6.85 -7.86 -12.85
C GLU A 173 6.86 -6.93 -11.63
N LEU A 174 6.17 -7.27 -10.53
CA LEU A 174 6.12 -6.43 -9.31
C LEU A 174 7.41 -6.52 -8.47
N ASP A 175 8.52 -6.16 -9.10
CA ASP A 175 9.86 -6.12 -8.53
C ASP A 175 10.30 -4.68 -8.18
N GLN A 176 11.57 -4.50 -7.80
CA GLN A 176 12.13 -3.17 -7.53
C GLN A 176 11.98 -2.20 -8.72
N ASN A 177 12.05 -2.70 -9.96
CA ASN A 177 11.98 -1.86 -11.15
C ASN A 177 10.55 -1.33 -11.37
N PHE A 178 9.54 -2.17 -11.16
CA PHE A 178 8.15 -1.73 -11.19
C PHE A 178 7.90 -0.61 -10.19
N TRP A 179 8.32 -0.79 -8.94
CA TRP A 179 8.13 0.23 -7.90
C TRP A 179 8.89 1.52 -8.21
N ARG A 180 10.10 1.43 -8.80
CA ARG A 180 10.85 2.60 -9.26
C ARG A 180 10.09 3.34 -10.36
N ALA A 181 9.57 2.62 -11.36
CA ALA A 181 8.77 3.20 -12.43
C ALA A 181 7.47 3.83 -11.91
N PHE A 182 6.81 3.20 -10.94
CA PHE A 182 5.64 3.74 -10.27
C PHE A 182 5.95 5.07 -9.57
N ILE A 183 6.98 5.11 -8.73
CA ILE A 183 7.37 6.33 -7.99
C ILE A 183 7.79 7.44 -8.95
N GLU A 184 8.58 7.12 -9.98
CA GLU A 184 8.97 8.10 -11.01
C GLU A 184 7.74 8.74 -11.68
N ARG A 185 6.76 7.91 -12.06
CA ARG A 185 5.61 8.35 -12.87
C ARG A 185 4.53 9.07 -12.07
N PHE A 186 4.22 8.57 -10.87
CA PHE A 186 3.12 9.07 -10.04
C PHE A 186 3.57 10.05 -8.95
N VAL A 187 4.87 10.10 -8.63
CA VAL A 187 5.41 11.04 -7.63
C VAL A 187 6.38 12.02 -8.30
N ALA A 188 7.54 11.57 -8.78
CA ALA A 188 8.61 12.47 -9.22
C ALA A 188 8.18 13.36 -10.40
N SER A 189 7.57 12.77 -11.43
CA SER A 189 7.05 13.49 -12.59
C SER A 189 5.96 14.50 -12.22
N GLN A 190 5.08 14.14 -11.28
CA GLN A 190 3.98 15.00 -10.83
C GLN A 190 4.52 16.20 -10.03
N VAL A 191 5.49 15.96 -9.15
CA VAL A 191 6.16 17.00 -8.38
C VAL A 191 6.92 17.96 -9.29
N LYS A 192 7.64 17.44 -10.29
CA LYS A 192 8.36 18.27 -11.26
C LYS A 192 7.40 19.15 -12.07
N ALA A 193 6.34 18.57 -12.61
CA ALA A 193 5.32 19.32 -13.36
C ALA A 193 4.61 20.37 -12.47
N ALA A 194 4.29 20.02 -11.21
CA ALA A 194 3.72 20.96 -10.26
C ALA A 194 4.67 22.13 -9.96
N TYR A 195 5.97 21.85 -9.79
CA TYR A 195 6.97 22.89 -9.60
C TYR A 195 7.06 23.83 -10.82
N GLU A 196 7.08 23.29 -12.03
CA GLU A 196 7.08 24.08 -13.27
C GLU A 196 5.83 24.98 -13.36
N ASP A 197 4.64 24.49 -13.03
CA ASP A 197 3.42 25.29 -13.01
C ASP A 197 3.44 26.37 -11.92
N ILE A 198 4.00 26.07 -10.75
CA ILE A 198 4.14 27.02 -9.64
C ILE A 198 5.02 28.19 -10.09
N GLN A 199 6.11 27.90 -10.81
CA GLN A 199 6.99 28.94 -11.36
C GLN A 199 6.32 29.72 -12.47
N ALA A 200 5.63 29.04 -13.40
CA ALA A 200 4.97 29.69 -14.53
C ALA A 200 3.87 30.67 -14.12
N ASN A 201 3.16 30.37 -13.02
CA ASN A 201 2.04 31.15 -12.51
C ASN A 201 2.41 31.98 -11.26
N GLU A 202 3.70 32.05 -10.91
CA GLU A 202 4.22 32.81 -9.77
C GLU A 202 3.51 32.49 -8.43
N ARG A 203 3.11 31.21 -8.24
CA ARG A 203 2.40 30.72 -7.04
C ARG A 203 3.35 30.44 -5.87
N TYR A 204 4.27 31.37 -5.63
CA TYR A 204 5.21 31.33 -4.50
C TYR A 204 5.16 32.65 -3.75
N SER A 205 5.53 32.63 -2.47
CA SER A 205 5.64 33.85 -1.68
C SER A 205 7.09 34.12 -1.30
N LEU A 206 7.49 35.39 -1.42
CA LEU A 206 8.79 35.89 -1.03
C LEU A 206 8.62 36.84 0.16
N THR A 207 9.22 36.51 1.30
CA THR A 207 9.19 37.41 2.47
C THR A 207 10.56 37.55 3.09
N ARG A 208 10.89 38.76 3.55
CA ARG A 208 12.10 39.03 4.31
C ARG A 208 11.77 39.21 5.79
N GLU A 209 12.44 38.46 6.66
CA GLU A 209 12.34 38.63 8.12
C GLU A 209 13.77 38.82 8.66
N GLY A 210 14.12 40.07 9.00
CA GLY A 210 15.47 40.42 9.44
C GLY A 210 16.54 40.12 8.38
N GLN A 211 17.49 39.26 8.75
CA GLN A 211 18.59 38.79 7.88
C GLN A 211 18.25 37.48 7.14
N GLN A 212 16.99 37.07 7.11
CA GLN A 212 16.55 35.87 6.42
C GLN A 212 15.55 36.21 5.32
N LEU A 213 15.73 35.56 4.17
CA LEU A 213 14.79 35.62 3.06
C LEU A 213 14.13 34.24 2.93
N PHE A 214 12.80 34.21 2.88
CA PHE A 214 12.02 32.99 2.76
C PHE A 214 11.32 32.93 1.42
N ILE A 215 11.52 31.82 0.73
CA ILE A 215 10.73 31.41 -0.42
C ILE A 215 9.78 30.33 0.08
N ARG A 216 8.47 30.56 0.01
CA ARG A 216 7.46 29.58 0.45
C ARG A 216 6.63 29.10 -0.72
N TYR A 217 6.43 27.79 -0.75
CA TYR A 217 5.59 27.07 -1.70
C TYR A 217 4.50 26.35 -0.92
N ALA A 218 3.23 26.57 -1.29
CA ALA A 218 2.14 25.85 -0.65
C ALA A 218 2.08 24.43 -1.22
N PHE A 219 2.04 23.42 -0.34
CA PHE A 219 1.92 22.03 -0.79
C PHE A 219 0.58 21.77 -1.49
N ASP A 220 -0.45 22.55 -1.15
CA ASP A 220 -1.73 22.53 -1.85
C ASP A 220 -1.58 22.74 -3.37
N ASP A 221 -0.61 23.52 -3.84
CA ASP A 221 -0.37 23.73 -5.28
C ASP A 221 0.12 22.46 -5.97
N ILE A 222 0.81 21.58 -5.24
CA ILE A 222 1.24 20.25 -5.71
C ILE A 222 0.05 19.31 -5.70
N LEU A 223 -0.75 19.35 -4.63
CA LEU A 223 -1.95 18.53 -4.53
C LEU A 223 -3.02 18.91 -5.55
N ALA A 224 -3.06 20.16 -6.01
CA ALA A 224 -3.97 20.61 -7.06
C ALA A 224 -3.75 19.91 -8.41
N ARG A 225 -2.58 19.27 -8.61
CA ARG A 225 -2.31 18.44 -9.79
C ARG A 225 -2.86 17.02 -9.66
N LEU A 226 -3.15 16.56 -8.45
CA LEU A 226 -3.95 15.37 -8.27
C LEU A 226 -5.32 15.68 -8.86
N ASN A 227 -5.79 14.83 -9.77
CA ASN A 227 -7.07 14.97 -10.44
C ASN A 227 -8.01 13.92 -9.85
N PRO A 228 -8.50 14.14 -8.62
CA PRO A 228 -9.24 13.11 -7.93
C PRO A 228 -10.56 12.84 -8.64
N THR A 229 -10.91 11.55 -8.78
CA THR A 229 -12.21 11.19 -9.32
C THR A 229 -13.30 11.46 -8.29
N SER A 230 -14.43 12.02 -8.72
CA SER A 230 -15.65 12.12 -7.91
C SER A 230 -16.54 10.87 -8.04
N ALA A 231 -16.18 9.95 -8.94
CA ALA A 231 -16.93 8.71 -9.13
C ALA A 231 -16.73 7.77 -7.95
N LYS A 232 -17.78 7.03 -7.61
CA LYS A 232 -17.66 5.92 -6.66
C LYS A 232 -16.78 4.84 -7.28
N ILE A 233 -15.70 4.49 -6.59
CA ILE A 233 -14.81 3.40 -7.02
C ILE A 233 -15.44 2.08 -6.58
N GLU A 234 -15.65 1.18 -7.52
CA GLU A 234 -16.13 -0.18 -7.23
C GLU A 234 -14.97 -1.02 -6.72
N LYS A 235 -15.18 -1.67 -5.57
CA LYS A 235 -14.20 -2.56 -4.95
C LYS A 235 -14.19 -3.90 -5.66
N THR A 236 -13.02 -4.50 -5.80
CA THR A 236 -12.89 -5.86 -6.35
C THR A 236 -13.47 -6.91 -5.41
N ARG A 237 -13.58 -8.17 -5.87
CA ARG A 237 -14.01 -9.29 -5.01
C ARG A 237 -13.05 -9.50 -3.83
N ILE A 238 -11.74 -9.40 -4.07
CA ILE A 238 -10.69 -9.55 -3.06
C ILE A 238 -10.79 -8.44 -2.02
N GLN A 239 -10.88 -7.17 -2.43
CA GLN A 239 -11.05 -6.04 -1.51
C GLN A 239 -12.34 -6.16 -0.71
N THR A 240 -13.45 -6.51 -1.36
CA THR A 240 -14.75 -6.69 -0.68
C THR A 240 -14.69 -7.81 0.35
N ALA A 241 -14.06 -8.95 0.04
CA ALA A 241 -13.90 -10.05 0.98
C ALA A 241 -12.99 -9.68 2.16
N PHE A 242 -11.89 -8.98 1.88
CA PHE A 242 -10.97 -8.46 2.89
C PHE A 242 -11.68 -7.48 3.85
N GLU A 243 -12.44 -6.52 3.34
CA GLU A 243 -13.18 -5.54 4.14
C GLU A 243 -14.28 -6.22 4.99
N ARG A 244 -15.03 -7.17 4.39
CA ARG A 244 -16.08 -7.93 5.10
C ARG A 244 -15.56 -8.68 6.32
N SER A 245 -14.32 -9.19 6.27
CA SER A 245 -13.73 -9.88 7.42
C SER A 245 -13.69 -9.02 8.69
N ALA A 246 -13.62 -7.70 8.55
CA ALA A 246 -13.58 -6.75 9.66
C ALA A 246 -14.98 -6.21 10.04
N THR A 247 -15.91 -6.10 9.10
CA THR A 247 -17.19 -5.41 9.31
C THR A 247 -18.37 -6.34 9.59
N ASP A 248 -18.35 -7.56 9.06
CA ASP A 248 -19.44 -8.53 9.18
C ASP A 248 -19.27 -9.42 10.44
N PRO A 249 -20.31 -9.67 11.26
CA PRO A 249 -20.19 -10.52 12.44
C PRO A 249 -19.65 -11.94 12.17
N GLU A 250 -20.04 -12.57 11.06
CA GLU A 250 -19.52 -13.89 10.68
C GLU A 250 -18.08 -13.82 10.16
N GLY A 251 -17.74 -12.77 9.42
CA GLY A 251 -16.36 -12.42 9.08
C GLY A 251 -15.47 -12.27 10.31
N GLN A 252 -15.91 -11.53 11.33
CA GLN A 252 -15.17 -11.31 12.57
C GLN A 252 -14.97 -12.62 13.37
N LYS A 253 -15.97 -13.51 13.39
CA LYS A 253 -15.82 -14.84 14.02
C LYS A 253 -14.77 -15.67 13.29
N THR A 254 -14.83 -15.71 11.96
CA THR A 254 -13.85 -16.41 11.11
C THR A 254 -12.44 -15.86 11.37
N GLN A 255 -12.29 -14.54 11.36
CA GLN A 255 -11.02 -13.88 11.62
C GLN A 255 -10.45 -14.25 12.99
N LYS A 256 -11.26 -14.32 14.06
CA LYS A 256 -10.79 -14.74 15.39
C LYS A 256 -10.22 -16.16 15.39
N VAL A 257 -10.89 -17.09 14.72
CA VAL A 257 -10.42 -18.48 14.60
C VAL A 257 -9.10 -18.52 13.81
N VAL A 258 -9.07 -17.87 12.64
CA VAL A 258 -7.87 -17.79 11.79
C VAL A 258 -6.70 -17.17 12.56
N LEU A 259 -6.90 -16.07 13.30
CA LEU A 259 -5.84 -15.45 14.09
C LEU A 259 -5.32 -16.38 15.20
N SER A 260 -6.19 -17.16 15.85
CA SER A 260 -5.77 -18.18 16.82
C SER A 260 -4.87 -19.23 16.17
N CYS A 261 -5.22 -19.68 14.97
CA CYS A 261 -4.42 -20.63 14.18
C CYS A 261 -3.08 -20.02 13.75
N LEU A 262 -3.08 -18.80 13.18
CA LEU A 262 -1.88 -18.14 12.69
C LEU A 262 -0.89 -17.79 13.80
N ASN A 263 -1.36 -17.32 14.96
CA ASN A 263 -0.48 -17.03 16.10
C ASN A 263 0.34 -18.24 16.56
N LYS A 264 -0.23 -19.45 16.45
CA LYS A 264 0.49 -20.70 16.73
C LYS A 264 1.31 -21.17 15.53
N GLY A 265 0.71 -21.15 14.34
CA GLY A 265 1.30 -21.68 13.11
C GLY A 265 2.47 -20.87 12.57
N LEU A 266 2.54 -19.57 12.89
CA LEU A 266 3.64 -18.67 12.49
C LEU A 266 4.67 -18.46 13.61
N SER A 267 4.59 -19.21 14.71
CA SER A 267 5.52 -19.09 15.85
C SER A 267 6.98 -19.45 15.53
N PHE A 268 7.23 -20.10 14.39
CA PHE A 268 8.59 -20.35 13.90
C PHE A 268 9.26 -19.09 13.32
N MET A 269 8.49 -18.03 13.04
CA MET A 269 9.03 -16.77 12.54
C MET A 269 9.85 -16.07 13.63
N PRO A 270 11.05 -15.55 13.33
CA PRO A 270 11.86 -14.82 14.31
C PRO A 270 11.12 -13.62 14.90
N GLU A 271 11.41 -13.31 16.17
CA GLU A 271 10.85 -12.13 16.84
C GLU A 271 11.19 -10.84 16.08
N GLY A 272 10.21 -9.96 15.95
CA GLY A 272 10.37 -8.67 15.25
C GLY A 272 10.18 -8.72 13.73
N VAL A 273 10.09 -9.91 13.10
CA VAL A 273 9.82 -10.02 11.65
C VAL A 273 8.36 -9.69 11.33
N LEU A 274 7.43 -10.14 12.18
CA LEU A 274 6.00 -9.85 12.06
C LEU A 274 5.54 -9.06 13.27
N SER A 275 4.95 -7.88 13.02
CA SER A 275 4.20 -7.16 14.04
C SER A 275 2.82 -7.78 14.24
N ARG A 276 2.14 -7.43 15.35
CA ARG A 276 0.75 -7.83 15.56
C ARG A 276 -0.18 -7.34 14.44
N ALA A 277 0.07 -6.13 13.92
CA ALA A 277 -0.69 -5.58 12.81
C ALA A 277 -0.49 -6.39 11.52
N ASP A 278 0.72 -6.89 11.28
CA ASP A 278 1.00 -7.78 10.15
C ASP A 278 0.20 -9.09 10.29
N VAL A 279 0.21 -9.73 11.46
CA VAL A 279 -0.56 -10.96 11.67
C VAL A 279 -2.07 -10.72 11.52
N GLU A 280 -2.58 -9.59 12.02
CA GLU A 280 -3.98 -9.20 11.85
C GLU A 280 -4.36 -9.00 10.38
N PHE A 281 -3.50 -8.33 9.61
CA PHE A 281 -3.68 -8.12 8.18
C PHE A 281 -3.64 -9.44 7.38
N ILE A 282 -2.63 -10.28 7.63
CA ILE A 282 -2.51 -11.60 7.02
C ILE A 282 -3.71 -12.48 7.35
N GLY A 283 -4.18 -12.44 8.61
CA GLY A 283 -5.39 -13.15 9.01
C GLY A 283 -6.63 -12.75 8.20
N ARG A 284 -6.75 -11.47 7.81
CA ARG A 284 -7.83 -11.02 6.92
C ARG A 284 -7.67 -11.50 5.49
N ILE A 285 -6.44 -11.55 4.96
CA ILE A 285 -6.17 -12.14 3.64
C ILE A 285 -6.60 -13.61 3.62
N VAL A 286 -6.21 -14.38 4.65
CA VAL A 286 -6.59 -15.81 4.74
C VAL A 286 -8.11 -15.99 4.82
N CYS A 287 -8.84 -15.05 5.44
CA CYS A 287 -10.31 -15.08 5.49
C CYS A 287 -11.01 -14.86 4.13
N ILE A 288 -10.26 -14.52 3.07
CA ILE A 288 -10.80 -14.44 1.70
C ILE A 288 -11.14 -15.84 1.19
N ASP A 289 -10.39 -16.86 1.62
CA ASP A 289 -10.61 -18.24 1.25
C ASP A 289 -11.86 -18.83 1.92
N GLU A 290 -12.74 -19.43 1.12
CA GLU A 290 -13.98 -20.04 1.59
C GLU A 290 -13.73 -21.20 2.56
N ALA A 291 -12.58 -21.89 2.46
CA ALA A 291 -12.20 -22.96 3.38
C ALA A 291 -12.10 -22.50 4.84
N THR A 292 -11.85 -21.20 5.08
CA THR A 292 -11.81 -20.67 6.45
C THR A 292 -13.17 -20.64 7.13
N ARG A 293 -14.27 -20.62 6.36
CA ARG A 293 -15.63 -20.74 6.91
C ARG A 293 -15.86 -22.13 7.48
N GLU A 294 -15.44 -23.16 6.73
CA GLU A 294 -15.46 -24.54 7.21
C GLU A 294 -14.54 -24.73 8.44
N LEU A 295 -13.34 -24.14 8.40
CA LEU A 295 -12.46 -24.11 9.57
C LEU A 295 -13.15 -23.49 10.79
N ARG A 296 -13.80 -22.33 10.63
CA ARG A 296 -14.54 -21.68 11.72
C ARG A 296 -15.59 -22.62 12.30
N ASP A 297 -16.43 -23.20 11.46
CA ASP A 297 -17.56 -24.03 11.89
C ASP A 297 -17.07 -25.26 12.65
N ARG A 298 -16.11 -26.01 12.09
CA ARG A 298 -15.52 -27.18 12.75
C ARG A 298 -14.72 -26.79 14.01
N TYR A 299 -14.05 -25.65 14.03
CA TYR A 299 -13.31 -25.22 15.21
C TYR A 299 -14.24 -24.83 16.37
N LEU A 300 -15.36 -24.17 16.08
CA LEU A 300 -16.36 -23.82 17.09
C LEU A 300 -17.07 -25.06 17.64
N GLU A 301 -17.44 -26.00 16.77
CA GLU A 301 -17.96 -27.31 17.18
C GLU A 301 -16.98 -28.04 18.11
N HIS A 302 -15.69 -28.03 17.81
CA HIS A 302 -14.65 -28.64 18.65
C HIS A 302 -14.59 -27.98 20.03
N LEU A 303 -14.61 -26.64 20.08
CA LEU A 303 -14.59 -25.90 21.33
C LEU A 303 -15.84 -26.16 22.18
N TRP A 304 -17.02 -26.20 21.56
CA TRP A 304 -18.27 -26.53 22.27
C TRP A 304 -18.27 -27.97 22.78
N ALA A 305 -17.86 -28.94 21.97
CA ALA A 305 -17.73 -30.33 22.39
C ALA A 305 -16.67 -30.52 23.51
N SER A 306 -15.60 -29.73 23.51
CA SER A 306 -14.60 -29.73 24.58
C SER A 306 -15.11 -29.06 25.86
N ARG A 307 -15.92 -28.00 25.73
CA ARG A 307 -16.49 -27.27 26.87
C ARG A 307 -17.58 -28.08 27.57
N ASN A 308 -18.49 -28.69 26.82
CA ASN A 308 -19.55 -29.53 27.38
C ASN A 308 -18.92 -30.72 28.13
N ARG A 309 -17.88 -31.37 27.56
CA ARG A 309 -17.12 -32.41 28.26
C ARG A 309 -16.40 -31.94 29.54
N ALA A 310 -16.02 -30.66 29.61
CA ALA A 310 -15.39 -30.08 30.80
C ALA A 310 -16.41 -29.65 31.88
N GLU A 311 -17.59 -29.17 31.47
CA GLU A 311 -18.71 -28.86 32.36
C GLU A 311 -19.40 -30.14 32.89
N GLU A 312 -19.40 -31.23 32.11
CA GLU A 312 -19.93 -32.56 32.44
C GLU A 312 -18.89 -33.49 33.12
N ALA A 313 -17.64 -33.05 33.32
CA ALA A 313 -16.71 -33.77 34.19
C ALA A 313 -17.15 -33.81 35.68
N GLY A 314 -18.30 -33.21 36.00
CA GLY A 314 -19.05 -33.36 37.26
C GLY A 314 -20.39 -34.13 37.16
N GLY A 315 -20.76 -34.72 36.01
CA GLY A 315 -22.00 -35.49 35.84
C GLY A 315 -22.13 -36.19 34.48
N GLU A 316 -22.67 -37.42 34.45
CA GLU A 316 -22.72 -38.35 33.31
C GLU A 316 -22.97 -37.72 31.93
N ALA A 317 -22.05 -37.97 31.00
CA ALA A 317 -22.03 -37.42 29.65
C ALA A 317 -23.23 -37.88 28.78
N PRO A 318 -23.80 -37.02 27.91
CA PRO A 318 -24.71 -37.47 26.88
C PRO A 318 -23.95 -38.19 25.77
N ALA A 319 -24.46 -39.37 25.42
CA ALA A 319 -24.09 -40.07 24.20
C ALA A 319 -24.55 -39.24 22.98
N GLU A 320 -23.75 -39.24 21.91
CA GLU A 320 -24.07 -38.71 20.56
C GLU A 320 -23.70 -37.25 20.23
N ALA A 321 -22.57 -36.72 20.73
CA ALA A 321 -21.82 -35.77 19.90
C ALA A 321 -21.01 -36.57 18.86
N PRO A 322 -21.16 -36.34 17.54
CA PRO A 322 -20.33 -37.03 16.55
C PRO A 322 -18.86 -36.79 16.89
N ALA A 323 -18.08 -37.87 17.02
CA ALA A 323 -16.66 -37.78 17.27
C ALA A 323 -16.00 -37.06 16.09
N MET A 324 -15.72 -35.77 16.28
CA MET A 324 -15.02 -34.96 15.28
C MET A 324 -13.67 -35.60 15.00
N ASP A 325 -13.35 -35.83 13.72
CA ASP A 325 -12.03 -36.31 13.33
C ASP A 325 -10.98 -35.22 13.59
N PRO A 326 -10.08 -35.38 14.59
CA PRO A 326 -9.10 -34.37 14.92
C PRO A 326 -8.09 -34.16 13.77
N LYS A 327 -7.90 -35.15 12.90
CA LYS A 327 -7.03 -35.02 11.72
C LYS A 327 -7.64 -34.10 10.67
N ALA A 328 -8.96 -34.16 10.46
CA ALA A 328 -9.67 -33.27 9.53
C ALA A 328 -9.60 -31.81 9.99
N LEU A 329 -9.80 -31.56 11.29
CA LEU A 329 -9.67 -30.20 11.84
C LEU A 329 -8.22 -29.71 11.74
N GLN A 330 -7.24 -30.55 12.08
CA GLN A 330 -5.83 -30.17 11.97
C GLN A 330 -5.44 -29.83 10.53
N PHE A 331 -5.97 -30.57 9.54
CA PHE A 331 -5.69 -30.25 8.14
C PHE A 331 -6.27 -28.90 7.71
N LEU A 332 -7.47 -28.52 8.17
CA LEU A 332 -8.02 -27.18 7.93
C LEU A 332 -7.18 -26.08 8.60
N VAL A 333 -6.65 -26.35 9.80
CA VAL A 333 -5.70 -25.45 10.47
C VAL A 333 -4.43 -25.31 9.64
N ASP A 334 -3.87 -26.42 9.16
CA ASP A 334 -2.66 -26.43 8.36
C ASP A 334 -2.86 -25.69 7.03
N GLN A 335 -4.05 -25.78 6.40
CA GLN A 335 -4.40 -25.01 5.21
C GLN A 335 -4.38 -23.50 5.47
N ALA A 336 -5.02 -23.04 6.57
CA ALA A 336 -5.03 -21.63 6.94
C ALA A 336 -3.61 -21.11 7.26
N VAL A 337 -2.78 -21.94 7.90
CA VAL A 337 -1.37 -21.59 8.17
C VAL A 337 -0.56 -21.54 6.87
N ALA A 338 -0.72 -22.52 5.98
CA ALA A 338 -0.04 -22.55 4.70
C ALA A 338 -0.38 -21.33 3.84
N GLU A 339 -1.65 -20.93 3.80
CA GLU A 339 -2.11 -19.71 3.14
C GLU A 339 -1.51 -18.45 3.79
N GLY A 340 -1.52 -18.38 5.11
CA GLY A 340 -0.88 -17.28 5.85
C GLY A 340 0.62 -17.16 5.56
N VAL A 341 1.34 -18.27 5.43
CA VAL A 341 2.77 -18.28 5.04
C VAL A 341 2.96 -17.68 3.64
N GLY A 342 2.10 -18.03 2.69
CA GLY A 342 2.11 -17.47 1.34
C GLY A 342 1.91 -15.95 1.34
N ALA A 343 0.88 -15.49 2.04
CA ALA A 343 0.58 -14.06 2.17
C ALA A 343 1.72 -13.29 2.86
N VAL A 344 2.34 -13.88 3.90
CA VAL A 344 3.51 -13.30 4.60
C VAL A 344 4.68 -13.10 3.64
N ILE A 345 4.99 -14.09 2.78
CA ILE A 345 6.04 -13.98 1.77
C ILE A 345 5.73 -12.84 0.81
N ALA A 346 4.52 -12.80 0.26
CA ALA A 346 4.12 -11.79 -0.71
C ALA A 346 4.21 -10.36 -0.14
N VAL A 347 3.63 -10.13 1.05
CA VAL A 347 3.67 -8.82 1.71
C VAL A 347 5.10 -8.43 2.08
N GLY A 348 5.87 -9.35 2.67
CA GLY A 348 7.23 -9.10 3.15
C GLY A 348 8.21 -8.78 2.01
N VAL A 349 8.19 -9.58 0.94
CA VAL A 349 9.07 -9.36 -0.22
C VAL A 349 8.66 -8.10 -0.99
N THR A 350 7.37 -7.85 -1.15
CA THR A 350 6.89 -6.62 -1.82
C THR A 350 7.28 -5.38 -1.04
N ARG A 351 7.19 -5.41 0.30
CA ARG A 351 7.66 -4.34 1.20
C ARG A 351 9.15 -4.05 0.99
N GLU A 352 9.97 -5.09 0.87
CA GLU A 352 11.40 -4.97 0.64
C GLU A 352 11.73 -4.41 -0.75
N ASN A 353 11.09 -4.93 -1.81
CA ASN A 353 11.25 -4.42 -3.17
C ASN A 353 10.85 -2.93 -3.28
N PHE A 354 9.75 -2.54 -2.63
CA PHE A 354 9.32 -1.15 -2.58
C PHE A 354 10.34 -0.28 -1.82
N ALA A 355 10.81 -0.72 -0.64
CA ALA A 355 11.81 0.01 0.14
C ALA A 355 13.13 0.19 -0.65
N GLN A 356 13.56 -0.82 -1.39
CA GLN A 356 14.73 -0.73 -2.27
C GLN A 356 14.52 0.24 -3.44
N ALA A 357 13.29 0.38 -3.95
CA ALA A 357 12.97 1.37 -4.97
C ALA A 357 13.01 2.81 -4.40
N LEU A 358 12.56 3.01 -3.15
CA LEU A 358 12.59 4.30 -2.47
C LEU A 358 13.99 4.89 -2.30
N ASN A 359 15.02 4.06 -2.18
CA ASN A 359 16.40 4.52 -2.04
C ASN A 359 16.88 5.40 -3.20
N ALA A 360 16.27 5.27 -4.39
CA ALA A 360 16.57 6.12 -5.54
C ALA A 360 15.97 7.54 -5.44
N PHE A 361 14.98 7.76 -4.58
CA PHE A 361 14.19 8.99 -4.51
C PHE A 361 14.29 9.70 -3.16
N ALA A 362 14.30 8.94 -2.07
CA ALA A 362 14.24 9.47 -0.70
C ALA A 362 15.09 8.65 0.29
N PRO A 363 16.42 8.52 0.08
CA PRO A 363 17.27 7.65 0.90
C PRO A 363 17.27 8.02 2.40
N ALA A 364 17.07 9.30 2.73
CA ALA A 364 17.00 9.76 4.12
C ALA A 364 15.65 9.46 4.82
N ALA A 365 14.62 9.04 4.07
CA ALA A 365 13.27 8.84 4.58
C ALA A 365 12.78 7.39 4.44
N THR A 366 13.58 6.47 3.87
CA THR A 366 13.21 5.07 3.59
C THR A 366 12.61 4.38 4.81
N GLU A 367 13.24 4.48 5.99
CA GLU A 367 12.74 3.85 7.22
C GLU A 367 11.40 4.43 7.70
N SER A 368 11.21 5.75 7.57
CA SER A 368 9.94 6.39 7.93
C SER A 368 8.82 5.96 6.99
N ILE A 369 9.12 5.83 5.69
CA ILE A 369 8.15 5.38 4.69
C ILE A 369 7.82 3.90 4.91
N LYS A 370 8.83 3.07 5.21
CA LYS A 370 8.65 1.65 5.53
C LYS A 370 7.71 1.46 6.73
N ALA A 371 7.85 2.28 7.78
CA ALA A 371 6.95 2.27 8.93
C ALA A 371 5.53 2.76 8.59
N LEU A 372 5.39 3.78 7.74
CA LEU A 372 4.09 4.31 7.32
C LEU A 372 3.31 3.38 6.40
N MET A 373 4.01 2.61 5.56
CA MET A 373 3.40 1.73 4.57
C MET A 373 2.64 0.55 5.20
N GLY A 374 3.02 0.16 6.42
CA GLY A 374 2.38 -0.94 7.12
C GLY A 374 2.29 -2.18 6.23
N ALA A 375 1.09 -2.75 6.12
CA ALA A 375 0.82 -3.95 5.34
C ALA A 375 0.19 -3.68 3.97
N PHE A 376 0.36 -2.49 3.38
CA PHE A 376 -0.27 -2.08 2.11
C PHE A 376 -1.81 -1.99 2.17
N ASP A 377 -2.38 -1.70 3.33
CA ASP A 377 -3.78 -1.28 3.42
C ASP A 377 -3.97 0.11 2.79
N PHE A 378 -5.17 0.37 2.29
CA PHE A 378 -5.46 1.59 1.54
C PHE A 378 -5.11 2.87 2.30
N ASP A 379 -5.48 2.97 3.57
CA ASP A 379 -5.23 4.17 4.39
C ASP A 379 -3.73 4.43 4.58
N SER A 380 -2.95 3.37 4.78
CA SER A 380 -1.49 3.44 4.83
C SER A 380 -0.90 3.90 3.50
N LEU A 381 -1.40 3.38 2.37
CA LEU A 381 -0.93 3.78 1.04
C LEU A 381 -1.25 5.23 0.69
N GLU A 382 -2.43 5.72 1.05
CA GLU A 382 -2.80 7.13 0.87
C GLU A 382 -1.86 8.04 1.66
N ARG A 383 -1.53 7.69 2.91
CA ARG A 383 -0.53 8.43 3.72
C ARG A 383 0.86 8.38 3.11
N VAL A 384 1.29 7.22 2.60
CA VAL A 384 2.58 7.07 1.92
C VAL A 384 2.64 7.94 0.68
N LEU A 385 1.60 7.97 -0.16
CA LEU A 385 1.56 8.81 -1.35
C LEU A 385 1.77 10.29 -1.01
N PHE A 386 1.00 10.83 -0.07
CA PHE A 386 1.15 12.23 0.32
C PHE A 386 2.52 12.53 0.93
N TYR A 387 3.05 11.60 1.74
CA TYR A 387 4.38 11.74 2.31
C TYR A 387 5.48 11.69 1.24
N LEU A 388 5.34 10.85 0.21
CA LEU A 388 6.26 10.78 -0.92
C LEU A 388 6.24 12.06 -1.74
N LEU A 389 5.05 12.60 -2.04
CA LEU A 389 4.89 13.88 -2.73
C LEU A 389 5.55 15.03 -1.95
N GLU A 390 5.33 15.10 -0.63
CA GLU A 390 5.97 16.11 0.23
C GLU A 390 7.49 15.98 0.21
N ASN A 391 8.02 14.76 0.43
CA ASN A 391 9.47 14.55 0.50
C ASN A 391 10.15 14.75 -0.84
N GLN A 392 9.56 14.28 -1.93
CA GLN A 392 10.11 14.46 -3.27
C GLN A 392 10.16 15.95 -3.64
N PHE A 393 9.17 16.74 -3.23
CA PHE A 393 9.22 18.18 -3.43
C PHE A 393 10.31 18.86 -2.60
N LEU A 394 10.46 18.48 -1.33
CA LEU A 394 11.57 18.97 -0.50
C LEU A 394 12.92 18.56 -1.06
N HIS A 395 13.04 17.36 -1.64
CA HIS A 395 14.25 16.88 -2.31
C HIS A 395 14.59 17.77 -3.51
N LEU A 396 13.62 18.03 -4.39
CA LEU A 396 13.78 18.94 -5.53
C LEU A 396 14.30 20.32 -5.06
N LEU A 397 13.70 20.90 -4.01
CA LEU A 397 14.16 22.19 -3.49
C LEU A 397 15.56 22.13 -2.88
N ARG A 398 15.95 21.00 -2.26
CA ARG A 398 17.30 20.79 -1.72
C ARG A 398 18.33 20.65 -2.84
N ASP A 399 17.99 19.98 -3.94
CA ASP A 399 18.88 19.87 -5.11
C ASP A 399 19.16 21.25 -5.72
N LEU A 400 18.13 22.10 -5.81
CA LEU A 400 18.29 23.49 -6.26
C LEU A 400 19.14 24.32 -5.28
N ALA A 401 19.04 24.05 -3.97
CA ALA A 401 19.80 24.72 -2.92
C ALA A 401 21.24 24.21 -2.74
N ALA A 402 21.53 22.97 -3.15
CA ALA A 402 22.79 22.28 -2.85
C ALA A 402 24.06 23.09 -3.20
N PRO A 403 24.12 23.84 -4.32
CA PRO A 403 25.30 24.63 -4.68
C PRO A 403 25.60 25.80 -3.73
N GLU A 404 24.63 26.22 -2.91
CA GLU A 404 24.82 27.28 -1.92
C GLU A 404 25.25 26.75 -0.54
N GLY A 405 25.25 25.42 -0.36
CA GLY A 405 25.63 24.76 0.89
C GLY A 405 24.83 25.28 2.10
N GLY A 406 25.51 25.51 3.22
CA GLY A 406 24.88 25.94 4.47
C GLY A 406 24.20 27.32 4.46
N LYS A 407 24.31 28.09 3.36
CA LYS A 407 23.63 29.39 3.22
C LYS A 407 22.12 29.24 3.07
N LEU A 408 21.67 28.07 2.61
CA LEU A 408 20.28 27.76 2.38
C LEU A 408 19.84 26.59 3.24
N LEU A 409 18.65 26.72 3.83
CA LEU A 409 17.99 25.66 4.57
C LEU A 409 16.61 25.40 3.97
N VAL A 410 16.35 24.15 3.59
CA VAL A 410 15.04 23.71 3.09
C VAL A 410 14.33 22.89 4.17
N ARG A 411 13.12 23.32 4.53
CA ARG A 411 12.29 22.67 5.56
C ARG A 411 10.80 22.70 5.19
N SER A 412 10.05 21.76 5.77
CA SER A 412 8.59 21.78 5.76
C SER A 412 8.06 22.50 7.00
N LEU A 413 7.11 23.41 6.81
CA LEU A 413 6.33 24.03 7.88
C LEU A 413 4.93 23.44 7.86
N ARG A 414 4.48 22.94 9.01
CA ARG A 414 3.14 22.39 9.20
C ARG A 414 2.35 23.31 10.10
N LEU A 415 1.24 23.83 9.59
CA LEU A 415 0.29 24.68 10.29
C LEU A 415 -1.06 24.00 10.31
N ARG A 416 -1.86 24.20 11.36
CA ARG A 416 -3.23 23.69 11.39
C ARG A 416 -4.17 24.67 10.71
N ARG A 417 -5.09 24.17 9.90
CA ARG A 417 -6.12 24.95 9.23
C ARG A 417 -7.51 24.40 9.55
N THR A 418 -8.48 25.30 9.65
CA THR A 418 -9.88 24.98 9.93
C THR A 418 -10.80 25.76 8.98
N PRO A 419 -11.96 25.21 8.59
CA PRO A 419 -12.94 25.94 7.80
C PRO A 419 -13.40 27.22 8.50
N GLN A 420 -13.53 28.30 7.73
CA GLN A 420 -14.03 29.58 8.24
C GLN A 420 -15.42 29.43 8.88
N GLN A 421 -16.30 28.64 8.27
CA GLN A 421 -17.64 28.37 8.79
C GLN A 421 -17.62 27.80 10.22
N GLY A 422 -16.75 26.83 10.49
CA GLY A 422 -16.61 26.24 11.83
C GLY A 422 -16.15 27.25 12.88
N VAL A 423 -15.34 28.24 12.49
CA VAL A 423 -14.94 29.35 13.38
C VAL A 423 -16.06 30.38 13.55
N GLU A 424 -16.89 30.59 12.53
CA GLU A 424 -18.03 31.50 12.60
C GLU A 424 -19.12 31.02 13.57
N GLU A 425 -19.34 29.70 13.64
CA GLU A 425 -20.25 29.09 14.62
C GLU A 425 -19.83 29.37 16.08
N LEU A 426 -18.54 29.61 16.34
CA LEU A 426 -18.04 29.94 17.67
C LEU A 426 -18.47 31.33 18.15
N PHE A 427 -18.90 32.24 17.27
CA PHE A 427 -19.43 33.54 17.70
C PHE A 427 -20.70 33.38 18.55
N ALA A 428 -21.53 32.37 18.26
CA ALA A 428 -22.68 32.03 19.09
C ALA A 428 -22.28 31.51 20.49
N LYS A 429 -21.02 31.08 20.67
CA LYS A 429 -20.45 30.60 21.94
C LYS A 429 -19.58 31.65 22.64
N GLY A 430 -19.64 32.92 22.22
CA GLY A 430 -18.88 34.01 22.86
C GLY A 430 -17.53 34.34 22.23
N LEU A 431 -17.23 33.82 21.03
CA LEU A 431 -16.06 34.28 20.27
C LEU A 431 -16.23 35.73 19.83
N THR A 432 -15.21 36.55 20.05
CA THR A 432 -15.17 37.95 19.56
C THR A 432 -14.19 38.08 18.41
N LYS A 433 -14.33 39.15 17.59
CA LYS A 433 -13.39 39.43 16.49
C LYS A 433 -11.94 39.56 16.96
N ILE A 434 -11.71 40.12 18.16
CA ILE A 434 -10.38 40.27 18.77
C ILE A 434 -9.81 38.89 19.13
N ARG A 435 -10.60 38.04 19.80
CA ARG A 435 -10.21 36.68 20.15
C ARG A 435 -9.92 35.85 18.88
N LYS A 436 -10.78 35.96 17.86
CA LYS A 436 -10.55 35.34 16.53
C LYS A 436 -9.19 35.75 15.96
N ALA A 437 -8.89 37.05 15.92
CA ALA A 437 -7.64 37.56 15.36
C ALA A 437 -6.39 37.15 16.14
N LYS A 438 -6.50 36.74 17.41
CA LYS A 438 -5.36 36.25 18.22
C LYS A 438 -5.08 34.76 18.04
N ILE A 439 -6.07 34.00 17.60
CA ILE A 439 -5.96 32.54 17.41
C ILE A 439 -5.78 32.20 15.92
N TRP A 440 -6.43 32.93 15.02
CA TRP A 440 -6.41 32.63 13.59
C TRP A 440 -5.85 33.77 12.73
N THR A 441 -5.41 33.38 11.52
CA THR A 441 -5.15 34.26 10.37
C THR A 441 -5.86 33.70 9.15
N GLN A 442 -6.23 34.57 8.21
CA GLN A 442 -6.74 34.14 6.92
C GLN A 442 -5.69 33.29 6.19
N ASP A 443 -6.10 32.18 5.59
CA ASP A 443 -5.22 31.46 4.67
C ASP A 443 -5.15 32.23 3.34
N PRO A 444 -3.98 32.77 2.94
CA PRO A 444 -3.87 33.51 1.68
C PRO A 444 -4.12 32.62 0.45
N ALA A 445 -3.91 31.30 0.57
CA ALA A 445 -4.12 30.35 -0.52
C ALA A 445 -5.57 29.86 -0.62
N ARG A 446 -6.35 29.98 0.47
CA ARG A 446 -7.73 29.48 0.56
C ARG A 446 -8.63 30.45 1.33
N PRO A 447 -9.43 31.28 0.64
CA PRO A 447 -10.29 32.27 1.29
C PRO A 447 -11.35 31.70 2.24
N ASP A 448 -11.71 30.43 2.08
CA ASP A 448 -12.67 29.71 2.92
C ASP A 448 -12.05 29.08 4.19
N MET A 449 -10.73 29.21 4.37
CA MET A 449 -9.99 28.56 5.45
C MET A 449 -9.22 29.55 6.34
N LEU A 450 -9.11 29.20 7.61
CA LEU A 450 -8.34 29.94 8.61
C LEU A 450 -7.20 29.08 9.16
N VAL A 451 -6.02 29.66 9.28
CA VAL A 451 -4.82 29.02 9.84
C VAL A 451 -4.69 29.40 11.30
N PHE A 452 -4.45 28.43 12.18
CA PHE A 452 -4.07 28.70 13.56
C PHE A 452 -2.69 29.36 13.62
N ARG A 453 -2.57 30.39 14.46
CA ARG A 453 -1.29 31.08 14.73
C ARG A 453 -0.36 30.24 15.60
N GLN A 454 -0.93 29.43 16.48
CA GLN A 454 -0.22 28.56 17.40
C GLN A 454 0.25 27.30 16.70
N ARG A 455 1.44 26.81 17.06
CA ARG A 455 2.04 25.61 16.46
C ARG A 455 1.76 24.35 17.26
N THR A 456 1.50 24.50 18.55
CA THR A 456 1.27 23.36 19.46
C THR A 456 -0.04 23.52 20.24
N GLY A 457 -0.63 22.41 20.67
CA GLY A 457 -1.82 22.44 21.53
C GLY A 457 -1.55 23.13 22.88
N ARG A 458 -0.29 23.10 23.35
CA ARG A 458 0.14 23.83 24.56
C ARG A 458 0.15 25.35 24.34
N GLU A 459 0.67 25.82 23.22
CA GLU A 459 0.61 27.24 22.84
C GLU A 459 -0.84 27.71 22.68
N LEU A 460 -1.69 26.87 22.08
CA LEU A 460 -3.12 27.15 21.97
C LEU A 460 -3.74 27.27 23.36
N ALA A 461 -3.61 26.27 24.22
CA ALA A 461 -4.14 26.29 25.58
C ALA A 461 -3.67 27.53 26.37
N ALA A 462 -2.37 27.87 26.30
CA ALA A 462 -1.83 29.07 26.93
C ALA A 462 -2.48 30.36 26.39
N THR A 463 -2.74 30.42 25.07
CA THR A 463 -3.44 31.54 24.44
C THR A 463 -4.89 31.63 24.91
N LEU A 464 -5.61 30.49 25.02
CA LEU A 464 -7.00 30.46 25.50
C LEU A 464 -7.09 30.97 26.96
N THR A 465 -6.18 30.54 27.81
CA THR A 465 -6.07 31.03 29.21
C THR A 465 -5.80 32.53 29.26
N LEU A 466 -4.86 33.02 28.43
CA LEU A 466 -4.53 34.46 28.37
C LEU A 466 -5.71 35.32 27.87
N LEU A 467 -6.53 34.77 26.98
CA LEU A 467 -7.75 35.43 26.49
C LEU A 467 -8.94 35.34 27.46
N GLN A 468 -8.74 34.70 28.62
CA GLN A 468 -9.77 34.46 29.65
C GLN A 468 -11.05 33.91 29.02
N MET A 469 -10.91 32.90 28.16
CA MET A 469 -12.04 32.28 27.49
C MET A 469 -12.86 31.44 28.47
N GLU A 470 -14.17 31.48 28.28
CA GLU A 470 -15.10 30.61 28.97
C GLU A 470 -14.78 29.14 28.64
N GLU A 471 -15.04 28.23 29.57
CA GLU A 471 -14.70 26.80 29.41
C GLU A 471 -15.39 26.18 28.19
N THR A 472 -16.66 26.51 27.97
CA THR A 472 -17.46 26.03 26.83
C THR A 472 -16.88 26.48 25.48
N LEU A 473 -16.40 27.72 25.40
CA LEU A 473 -15.73 28.25 24.21
C LEU A 473 -14.35 27.62 24.02
N SER A 474 -13.59 27.48 25.10
CA SER A 474 -12.25 26.87 25.08
C SER A 474 -12.28 25.43 24.57
N LEU A 475 -13.23 24.62 25.08
CA LEU A 475 -13.42 23.24 24.61
C LEU A 475 -13.80 23.18 23.13
N ALA A 476 -14.66 24.11 22.66
CA ALA A 476 -15.03 24.16 21.26
C ALA A 476 -13.85 24.54 20.34
N VAL A 477 -12.97 25.44 20.78
CA VAL A 477 -11.74 25.80 20.05
C VAL A 477 -10.76 24.62 20.02
N LEU A 478 -10.60 23.91 21.13
CA LEU A 478 -9.76 22.71 21.20
C LEU A 478 -10.29 21.59 20.29
N ALA A 479 -11.61 21.39 20.24
CA ALA A 479 -12.22 20.44 19.31
C ALA A 479 -11.94 20.80 17.84
N LEU A 480 -12.03 22.08 17.46
CA LEU A 480 -11.62 22.54 16.13
C LEU A 480 -10.13 22.32 15.87
N TRP A 481 -9.28 22.50 16.88
CA TRP A 481 -7.84 22.25 16.74
C TRP A 481 -7.54 20.77 16.50
N GLU A 482 -8.18 19.86 17.22
CA GLU A 482 -8.00 18.41 17.06
C GLU A 482 -8.48 17.94 15.69
N ALA A 483 -9.62 18.44 15.22
CA ALA A 483 -10.17 18.14 13.90
C ALA A 483 -9.49 18.90 12.74
N ALA A 484 -8.62 19.86 13.03
CA ALA A 484 -8.00 20.71 12.02
C ALA A 484 -7.10 19.90 11.07
N GLY A 485 -7.29 20.12 9.76
CA GLY A 485 -6.39 19.62 8.73
C GLY A 485 -5.03 20.32 8.79
N LEU A 486 -4.03 19.73 8.12
CA LEU A 486 -2.71 20.33 8.00
C LEU A 486 -2.60 21.16 6.72
N LYS A 487 -2.09 22.39 6.87
CA LYS A 487 -1.48 23.18 5.80
C LYS A 487 0.03 22.92 5.83
N ILE A 488 0.57 22.48 4.72
CA ILE A 488 2.00 22.21 4.56
C ILE A 488 2.59 23.27 3.63
N GLU A 489 3.67 23.90 4.06
CA GLU A 489 4.45 24.83 3.24
C GLU A 489 5.90 24.35 3.16
N ALA A 490 6.42 24.18 1.95
CA ALA A 490 7.84 23.96 1.75
C ALA A 490 8.54 25.32 1.71
N VAL A 491 9.57 25.48 2.54
CA VAL A 491 10.26 26.75 2.73
C VAL A 491 11.74 26.58 2.46
N ALA A 492 12.23 27.35 1.49
CA ALA A 492 13.65 27.59 1.29
C ALA A 492 14.02 28.91 2.00
N GLN A 493 14.87 28.80 3.02
CA GLN A 493 15.35 29.90 3.83
C GLN A 493 16.78 30.24 3.38
N VAL A 494 16.99 31.49 2.96
CA VAL A 494 18.29 32.03 2.57
C VAL A 494 18.79 32.93 3.70
N ASP A 495 19.99 32.64 4.20
CA ASP A 495 20.68 33.50 5.16
C ASP A 495 21.42 34.64 4.44
N LEU A 496 20.89 35.85 4.55
CA LEU A 496 21.44 37.03 3.87
C LEU A 496 22.81 37.43 4.43
N GLU A 497 23.07 37.16 5.70
CA GLU A 497 24.35 37.47 6.33
C GLU A 497 25.44 36.57 5.77
N MET A 498 25.20 35.25 5.73
CA MET A 498 26.15 34.31 5.14
C MET A 498 26.38 34.55 3.65
N VAL A 499 25.34 34.90 2.89
CA VAL A 499 25.51 35.25 1.48
C VAL A 499 26.37 36.51 1.34
N SER A 500 26.09 37.56 2.14
CA SER A 500 26.84 38.84 2.10
C SER A 500 28.33 38.68 2.39
N ARG A 501 28.73 37.72 3.23
CA ARG A 501 30.14 37.42 3.52
C ARG A 501 30.90 36.80 2.34
N THR A 502 30.17 36.30 1.33
CA THR A 502 30.74 35.56 0.19
C THR A 502 30.63 36.30 -1.14
N THR A 503 30.10 37.52 -1.16
CA THR A 503 29.92 38.31 -2.39
C THR A 503 30.12 39.80 -2.14
N THR A 504 30.65 40.49 -3.14
CA THR A 504 30.72 41.96 -3.19
C THR A 504 29.48 42.58 -3.82
N ASN A 505 28.67 41.80 -4.55
CA ASN A 505 27.45 42.27 -5.20
C ASN A 505 26.25 41.41 -4.76
N MET A 506 25.61 41.83 -3.67
CA MET A 506 24.50 41.10 -3.07
C MET A 506 23.29 40.97 -4.01
N ARG A 507 23.03 41.99 -4.85
CA ARG A 507 21.87 41.99 -5.75
C ARG A 507 22.00 40.94 -6.84
N VAL A 508 23.17 40.86 -7.47
CA VAL A 508 23.46 39.85 -8.50
C VAL A 508 23.42 38.46 -7.87
N ARG A 509 24.06 38.29 -6.71
CA ARG A 509 24.08 36.98 -6.06
C ARG A 509 22.69 36.50 -5.61
N LEU A 510 21.86 37.40 -5.09
CA LEU A 510 20.48 37.06 -4.76
C LEU A 510 19.66 36.74 -6.02
N ALA A 511 19.87 37.45 -7.12
CA ALA A 511 19.21 37.14 -8.40
C ALA A 511 19.62 35.76 -8.94
N GLU A 512 20.89 35.36 -8.79
CA GLU A 512 21.35 34.00 -9.13
C GLU A 512 20.69 32.93 -8.26
N ILE A 513 20.65 33.14 -6.94
CA ILE A 513 20.02 32.20 -6.00
C ILE A 513 18.53 32.08 -6.31
N LEU A 514 17.82 33.19 -6.45
CA LEU A 514 16.40 33.22 -6.78
C LEU A 514 16.13 32.62 -8.17
N GLY A 515 17.01 32.89 -9.14
CA GLY A 515 16.93 32.33 -10.50
C GLY A 515 17.01 30.80 -10.52
N ARG A 516 17.79 30.17 -9.64
CA ARG A 516 17.79 28.70 -9.48
C ARG A 516 16.44 28.17 -9.04
N PHE A 517 15.70 28.95 -8.25
CA PHE A 517 14.33 28.62 -7.86
C PHE A 517 13.29 29.04 -8.90
N GLY A 518 13.69 29.48 -10.10
CA GLY A 518 12.76 29.96 -11.14
C GLY A 518 12.27 31.40 -10.93
N ILE A 519 12.71 32.07 -9.86
CA ILE A 519 12.25 33.40 -9.46
C ILE A 519 13.11 34.46 -10.14
N HIS A 520 12.51 35.26 -11.01
CA HIS A 520 13.19 36.30 -11.77
C HIS A 520 12.76 37.69 -11.27
N PRO A 521 13.61 38.42 -10.52
CA PRO A 521 13.27 39.76 -10.06
C PRO A 521 13.13 40.72 -11.27
N GLY A 522 11.89 41.13 -11.59
CA GLY A 522 11.62 42.14 -12.62
C GLY A 522 10.99 41.65 -13.92
N ARG A 523 10.32 40.49 -13.94
CA ARG A 523 9.42 40.15 -15.05
C ARG A 523 8.26 41.17 -15.03
N LYS A 524 8.28 42.12 -15.97
CA LYS A 524 7.12 42.99 -16.20
C LYS A 524 5.96 42.11 -16.61
N GLU A 525 4.83 42.22 -15.92
CA GLU A 525 3.54 41.76 -16.44
C GLU A 525 3.40 42.25 -17.90
N PRO A 526 2.96 41.42 -18.85
CA PRO A 526 2.33 41.98 -20.03
C PRO A 526 1.11 42.75 -19.51
N ALA A 527 1.15 44.08 -19.62
CA ALA A 527 0.01 44.92 -19.32
C ALA A 527 -1.19 44.33 -20.05
N ALA A 528 -2.23 43.96 -19.29
CA ALA A 528 -3.52 43.66 -19.88
C ALA A 528 -3.88 44.83 -20.79
N GLU A 529 -4.04 44.57 -22.10
CA GLU A 529 -4.57 45.56 -23.02
C GLU A 529 -5.89 46.06 -22.42
N PRO A 530 -6.05 47.37 -22.19
CA PRO A 530 -7.31 47.90 -21.73
C PRO A 530 -8.36 47.51 -22.75
N ALA A 531 -9.40 46.82 -22.29
CA ALA A 531 -10.56 46.48 -23.09
C ALA A 531 -11.03 47.74 -23.81
N ALA A 532 -11.02 47.69 -25.15
CA ALA A 532 -11.54 48.76 -25.97
C ALA A 532 -12.98 49.04 -25.53
N GLU A 533 -13.23 50.28 -25.09
CA GLU A 533 -14.57 50.78 -24.83
C GLU A 533 -15.42 50.58 -26.09
N PRO A 534 -16.66 50.09 -25.96
CA PRO A 534 -17.55 49.99 -27.11
C PRO A 534 -17.86 51.41 -27.60
N GLU A 535 -17.50 51.69 -28.85
CA GLU A 535 -17.90 52.91 -29.54
C GLU A 535 -19.41 53.09 -29.39
N ALA A 536 -19.80 54.20 -28.76
CA ALA A 536 -21.17 54.67 -28.75
C ALA A 536 -21.62 54.85 -30.20
N GLY A 537 -22.53 53.99 -30.65
CA GLY A 537 -23.21 54.10 -31.93
C GLY A 537 -23.95 55.42 -32.02
N GLY A 538 -23.30 56.41 -32.63
CA GLY A 538 -23.92 57.62 -33.11
C GLY A 538 -24.82 57.29 -34.30
N GLU A 539 -26.06 57.73 -34.16
CA GLU A 539 -27.10 57.79 -35.17
C GLU A 539 -26.57 58.28 -36.53
N ASN A 540 -27.06 57.69 -37.63
CA ASN A 540 -27.62 58.54 -38.67
C ASN A 540 -28.67 57.80 -39.54
N PRO A 541 -29.65 58.54 -40.07
CA PRO A 541 -30.89 58.03 -40.62
C PRO A 541 -30.80 57.80 -42.14
N ALA A 542 -31.58 56.82 -42.61
CA ALA A 542 -32.31 56.83 -43.88
C ALA A 542 -33.35 55.70 -43.87
#